data_AF-A0A1C6MZ70-F1
#
_entry.id   AF-A0A1C6MZ70-F1
#
_cell.length_a   1.000
_cell.length_b   1.000
_cell.length_c   1.000
_cell.angle_alpha   90.00
_cell.angle_beta   90.00
_cell.angle_gamma   90.00
#
_symmetry.space_group_name_H-M   'P 1'
#
loop_
_entity.id
_entity.type
_entity.pdbx_description
1 polymer ?
#
loop_
_entity_poly.entity_id
_entity_poly.type
_entity_poly.pdbx_seq_one_letter_code
_entity_poly.pdbx_strand_id
1 'polypeptide(L)'
;MDGALPAPSVLMVPAGLLAGIATLDAAQTLAEQWQLGMEARWGMSPFGGSTNSAVWEAVDARMFLQSEHRGASRVQAAFRAAYLLPPVATVAVGSDDAEHLRELVDALHLSANEATVRQYRKLLRDHSRRQRA
;
A
#
# COMPACT_ATOMS: atom_id res chain seq x y z
N MET A 1 22.43 -11.87 -6.73
CA MET A 1 22.88 -12.13 -5.36
C MET A 1 23.65 -13.43 -5.35
N ASP A 2 24.80 -13.48 -4.70
CA ASP A 2 25.78 -14.59 -4.79
C ASP A 2 25.37 -15.83 -3.96
N GLY A 3 24.07 -16.10 -3.81
CA GLY A 3 23.54 -17.27 -3.10
C GLY A 3 23.79 -17.31 -1.57
N ALA A 4 24.49 -16.33 -1.01
CA ALA A 4 24.88 -16.31 0.39
C ALA A 4 23.74 -16.00 1.38
N LEU A 5 22.66 -15.36 0.90
CA LEU A 5 21.48 -15.03 1.72
C LEU A 5 20.32 -15.94 1.33
N PRO A 6 19.69 -16.65 2.29
CA PRO A 6 18.51 -17.45 2.00
C PRO A 6 17.38 -16.55 1.51
N ALA A 7 16.65 -17.01 0.48
CA ALA A 7 15.44 -16.34 0.06
C ALA A 7 14.33 -16.53 1.11
N PRO A 8 13.63 -15.47 1.51
CA PRO A 8 12.54 -15.59 2.49
C PRO A 8 11.30 -16.20 1.84
N SER A 9 10.51 -16.95 2.61
CA SER A 9 9.19 -17.44 2.16
C SER A 9 8.16 -16.32 2.02
N VAL A 10 8.34 -15.22 2.76
CA VAL A 10 7.48 -14.03 2.73
C VAL A 10 8.34 -12.78 2.91
N LEU A 11 8.09 -11.76 2.08
CA LEU A 11 8.62 -10.42 2.24
C LEU A 11 7.52 -9.50 2.78
N MET A 12 7.64 -9.10 4.05
CA MET A 12 6.71 -8.17 4.70
C MET A 12 7.27 -6.75 4.68
N VAL A 13 6.49 -5.78 4.18
CA VAL A 13 6.95 -4.39 3.97
C VAL A 13 5.89 -3.36 4.36
N PRO A 14 6.27 -2.14 4.77
CA PRO A 14 5.31 -1.04 4.92
C PRO A 14 4.53 -0.83 3.61
N ALA A 15 3.21 -0.76 3.71
CA ALA A 15 2.31 -0.57 2.59
C ALA A 15 1.34 0.59 2.86
N GLY A 16 0.80 1.19 1.79
CA GLY A 16 -0.13 2.33 1.87
C GLY A 16 0.48 3.66 1.45
N LEU A 17 -0.36 4.70 1.51
CA LEU A 17 -0.05 6.04 1.01
C LEU A 17 1.04 6.77 1.80
N LEU A 18 1.29 6.33 3.03
CA LEU A 18 2.32 6.90 3.91
C LEU A 18 3.68 6.20 3.76
N ALA A 19 3.76 5.10 3.00
CA ALA A 19 5.03 4.48 2.68
C ALA A 19 5.79 5.35 1.66
N GLY A 20 6.98 5.81 2.06
CA GLY A 20 7.82 6.65 1.21
C GLY A 20 8.28 5.92 -0.06
N ILE A 21 8.47 6.67 -1.14
CA ILE A 21 8.78 6.07 -2.45
C ILE A 21 10.07 5.22 -2.46
N ALA A 22 11.08 5.60 -1.66
CA ALA A 22 12.30 4.81 -1.51
C ALA A 22 12.01 3.42 -0.91
N THR A 23 11.10 3.33 0.07
CA THR A 23 10.66 2.07 0.66
C THR A 23 9.87 1.23 -0.35
N LEU A 24 8.95 1.85 -1.09
CA LEU A 24 8.16 1.17 -2.12
C LEU A 24 9.05 0.56 -3.21
N ASP A 25 10.07 1.30 -3.66
CA ASP A 25 10.98 0.85 -4.71
C ASP A 25 11.99 -0.18 -4.19
N ALA A 26 12.48 -0.05 -2.95
CA ALA A 26 13.31 -1.05 -2.31
C ALA A 26 12.56 -2.38 -2.12
N ALA A 27 11.31 -2.33 -1.67
CA ALA A 27 10.45 -3.51 -1.50
C ALA A 27 10.26 -4.25 -2.83
N GLN A 28 9.98 -3.51 -3.92
CA GLN A 28 9.85 -4.10 -5.24
C GLN A 28 11.17 -4.71 -5.73
N THR A 29 12.29 -4.00 -5.55
CA THR A 29 13.63 -4.48 -5.95
C THR A 29 14.00 -5.78 -5.22
N LEU A 30 13.76 -5.84 -3.90
CA LEU A 30 14.03 -7.05 -3.11
C LEU A 30 13.16 -8.22 -3.56
N ALA A 31 11.87 -7.99 -3.81
CA ALA A 31 10.97 -9.03 -4.31
C ALA A 31 11.43 -9.58 -5.68
N GLU A 32 11.91 -8.72 -6.58
CA GLU A 32 12.46 -9.11 -7.88
C GLU A 32 13.79 -9.87 -7.73
N GLN A 33 14.69 -9.41 -6.86
CA GLN A 33 15.98 -10.05 -6.61
C GLN A 33 15.85 -11.47 -6.03
N TRP A 34 14.87 -11.69 -5.15
CA TRP A 34 14.54 -13.00 -4.60
C TRP A 34 13.53 -13.78 -5.44
N GLN A 35 13.05 -13.22 -6.56
CA GLN A 35 12.08 -13.85 -7.46
C GLN A 35 10.79 -14.27 -6.73
N LEU A 36 10.36 -13.47 -5.75
CA LEU A 36 9.17 -13.75 -4.95
C LEU A 36 7.91 -13.48 -5.77
N GLY A 37 7.02 -14.47 -5.83
CA GLY A 37 5.66 -14.31 -6.37
C GLY A 37 4.82 -13.33 -5.56
N MET A 38 3.63 -13.00 -6.04
CA MET A 38 2.76 -12.00 -5.40
C MET A 38 2.24 -12.49 -4.05
N GLU A 39 1.95 -13.78 -3.93
CA GLU A 39 1.50 -14.47 -2.72
C GLU A 39 2.50 -14.38 -1.56
N ALA A 40 3.80 -14.25 -1.86
CA ALA A 40 4.87 -14.11 -0.89
C ALA A 40 5.15 -12.64 -0.51
N ARG A 41 4.37 -11.68 -1.01
CA ARG A 41 4.55 -10.24 -0.73
C ARG A 41 3.44 -9.74 0.17
N TRP A 42 3.79 -9.37 1.40
CA TRP A 42 2.84 -8.94 2.42
C TRP A 42 3.07 -7.48 2.78
N GLY A 43 1.99 -6.72 2.91
CA GLY A 43 1.98 -5.35 3.39
C GLY A 43 1.72 -5.28 4.89
N MET A 44 2.20 -4.21 5.52
CA MET A 44 1.87 -3.89 6.91
C MET A 44 1.67 -2.37 7.08
N SER A 45 1.04 -2.00 8.18
CA SER A 45 0.84 -0.59 8.57
C SER A 45 0.15 0.27 7.49
N PRO A 46 -1.00 -0.16 6.92
CA PRO A 46 -1.66 0.54 5.82
C PRO A 46 -2.03 2.00 6.13
N PHE A 47 -2.17 2.32 7.42
CA PHE A 47 -2.51 3.65 7.92
C PHE A 47 -1.35 4.39 8.59
N GLY A 48 -0.13 3.88 8.53
CA GLY A 48 1.02 4.45 9.25
C GLY A 48 0.87 4.41 10.78
N GLY A 49 0.07 3.47 11.31
CA GLY A 49 -0.15 3.25 12.74
C GLY A 49 -1.48 3.79 13.28
N SER A 50 -2.12 4.76 12.63
CA SER A 50 -3.45 5.25 13.04
C SER A 50 -4.24 5.85 11.88
N THR A 51 -5.52 5.49 11.81
CA THR A 51 -6.53 6.12 10.93
C THR A 51 -6.94 7.52 11.40
N ASN A 52 -6.70 7.87 12.67
CA ASN A 52 -7.09 9.15 13.28
C ASN A 52 -6.04 10.26 13.09
N SER A 53 -4.97 9.98 12.35
CA SER A 53 -3.95 11.00 12.04
C SER A 53 -4.54 12.07 11.12
N ALA A 54 -4.22 13.34 11.40
CA ALA A 54 -4.71 14.50 10.64
C ALA A 54 -4.40 14.43 9.13
N VAL A 55 -3.41 13.63 8.72
CA VAL A 55 -3.11 13.37 7.30
C VAL A 55 -4.29 12.76 6.56
N TRP A 56 -5.11 11.93 7.23
CA TRP A 56 -6.26 11.25 6.62
C TRP A 56 -7.46 12.18 6.40
N GLU A 57 -7.49 13.34 7.07
CA GLU A 57 -8.47 14.39 6.78
C GLU A 57 -8.11 15.21 5.53
N ALA A 58 -6.81 15.35 5.25
CA ALA A 58 -6.31 16.13 4.11
C ALA A 58 -6.30 15.32 2.81
N VAL A 59 -6.27 13.99 2.88
CA VAL A 59 -6.10 13.11 1.72
C VAL A 59 -7.42 12.39 1.38
N ASP A 60 -7.97 12.68 0.20
CA ASP A 60 -9.10 11.91 -0.33
C ASP A 60 -8.62 10.65 -1.06
N ALA A 61 -8.43 9.56 -0.30
CA ALA A 61 -7.98 8.28 -0.85
C ALA A 61 -8.95 7.65 -1.86
N ARG A 62 -10.21 8.11 -1.95
CA ARG A 62 -11.19 7.57 -2.92
C ARG A 62 -10.79 7.80 -4.36
N MET A 63 -9.88 8.75 -4.63
CA MET A 63 -9.30 8.96 -5.96
C MET A 63 -8.55 7.71 -6.50
N PHE A 64 -8.11 6.82 -5.61
CA PHE A 64 -7.44 5.57 -5.98
C PHE A 64 -8.39 4.41 -6.29
N LEU A 65 -9.70 4.61 -6.15
CA LEU A 65 -10.70 3.60 -6.47
C LEU A 65 -11.22 3.74 -7.91
N GLN A 66 -11.82 2.67 -8.43
CA GLN A 66 -12.63 2.72 -9.63
C GLN A 66 -13.85 3.64 -9.41
N SER A 67 -14.37 4.22 -10.50
CA SER A 67 -15.44 5.22 -10.42
C SER A 67 -16.72 4.70 -9.76
N GLU A 68 -17.05 3.41 -9.90
CA GLU A 68 -18.23 2.82 -9.25
C GLU A 68 -18.13 2.79 -7.72
N HIS A 69 -16.94 2.91 -7.15
CA HIS A 69 -16.70 2.81 -5.70
C HIS A 69 -16.47 4.15 -5.02
N ARG A 70 -16.83 5.27 -5.67
CA ARG A 70 -16.67 6.62 -5.09
C ARG A 70 -17.49 6.87 -3.82
N GLY A 71 -18.49 6.03 -3.54
CA GLY A 71 -19.26 6.06 -2.29
C GLY A 71 -18.57 5.42 -1.09
N ALA A 72 -17.42 4.75 -1.27
CA ALA A 72 -16.67 4.15 -0.17
C ALA A 72 -16.14 5.21 0.82
N SER A 73 -15.86 4.79 2.05
CA SER A 73 -15.20 5.66 3.02
C SER A 73 -13.74 5.95 2.62
N ARG A 74 -13.14 7.00 3.18
CA ARG A 74 -11.71 7.29 2.98
C ARG A 74 -10.82 6.18 3.55
N VAL A 75 -11.23 5.59 4.67
CA VAL A 75 -10.51 4.47 5.32
C VAL A 75 -10.51 3.25 4.41
N GLN A 76 -11.67 2.87 3.88
CA GLN A 76 -11.78 1.76 2.93
C GLN A 76 -10.92 1.98 1.68
N ALA A 77 -10.94 3.20 1.15
CA ALA A 77 -10.16 3.56 -0.02
C ALA A 77 -8.64 3.52 0.25
N ALA A 78 -8.20 4.06 1.39
CA ALA A 78 -6.80 4.03 1.81
C ALA A 78 -6.32 2.58 2.03
N PHE A 79 -7.13 1.77 2.70
CA PHE A 79 -6.83 0.35 2.91
C PHE A 79 -6.71 -0.41 1.59
N ARG A 80 -7.65 -0.19 0.67
CA ARG A 80 -7.62 -0.85 -0.63
C ARG A 80 -6.41 -0.41 -1.46
N ALA A 81 -6.04 0.86 -1.41
CA ALA A 81 -4.84 1.37 -2.09
C ALA A 81 -3.53 0.74 -1.54
N ALA A 82 -3.50 0.34 -0.25
CA ALA A 82 -2.33 -0.27 0.36
C ALA A 82 -1.91 -1.59 -0.32
N TYR A 83 -2.85 -2.33 -0.89
CA TYR A 83 -2.54 -3.55 -1.67
C TYR A 83 -1.73 -3.28 -2.94
N LEU A 84 -1.67 -2.04 -3.40
CA LEU A 84 -0.96 -1.64 -4.63
C LEU A 84 0.28 -0.76 -4.35
N LEU A 85 0.54 -0.43 -3.08
CA LEU A 85 1.58 0.49 -2.66
C LEU A 85 2.42 -0.09 -1.51
N PRO A 86 3.38 -1.00 -1.75
CA PRO A 86 3.69 -1.61 -3.04
C PRO A 86 2.68 -2.73 -3.35
N PRO A 87 2.70 -3.32 -4.56
CA PRO A 87 1.86 -4.47 -4.86
C PRO A 87 2.14 -5.62 -3.89
N VAL A 88 1.12 -6.00 -3.11
CA VAL A 88 1.14 -7.08 -2.11
C VAL A 88 -0.16 -7.89 -2.19
N ALA A 89 -0.10 -9.18 -1.87
CA ALA A 89 -1.29 -10.05 -1.88
C ALA A 89 -2.06 -10.02 -0.55
N THR A 90 -1.37 -9.73 0.55
CA THR A 90 -1.92 -9.74 1.90
C THR A 90 -1.52 -8.44 2.59
N VAL A 91 -2.41 -7.84 3.39
CA VAL A 91 -2.08 -6.71 4.26
C VAL A 91 -2.41 -7.05 5.70
N ALA A 92 -1.41 -6.98 6.57
CA ALA A 92 -1.59 -7.12 8.00
C ALA A 92 -2.23 -5.85 8.59
N VAL A 93 -3.30 -6.06 9.36
CA VAL A 93 -4.02 -5.00 10.09
C VAL A 93 -4.24 -5.42 11.53
N GLY A 94 -4.18 -4.44 12.42
CA GLY A 94 -4.59 -4.58 13.82
C GLY A 94 -5.75 -3.64 14.10
N SER A 95 -6.74 -4.12 14.82
CA SER A 95 -7.87 -3.32 15.30
C SER A 95 -8.39 -3.92 16.60
N ASP A 96 -8.71 -3.05 17.55
CA ASP A 96 -9.44 -3.34 18.78
C ASP A 96 -10.94 -2.98 18.68
N ASP A 97 -11.39 -2.54 17.50
CA ASP A 97 -12.75 -2.12 17.19
C ASP A 97 -13.36 -3.04 16.11
N ALA A 98 -14.43 -3.73 16.48
CA ALA A 98 -15.12 -4.66 15.58
C ALA A 98 -15.76 -3.96 14.37
N GLU A 99 -16.20 -2.71 14.50
CA GLU A 99 -16.78 -1.95 13.39
C GLU A 99 -15.69 -1.55 12.40
N HIS A 100 -14.54 -1.08 12.91
CA HIS A 100 -13.39 -0.80 12.07
C HIS A 100 -12.91 -2.05 11.32
N LEU A 101 -12.79 -3.19 11.99
CA LEU A 101 -12.40 -4.44 11.32
C LEU A 101 -13.41 -4.82 10.21
N ARG A 102 -14.72 -4.68 10.46
CA ARG A 102 -15.74 -4.93 9.45
C ARG A 102 -15.59 -4.01 8.25
N GLU A 103 -15.35 -2.72 8.48
CA GLU A 103 -15.11 -1.74 7.42
C GLU A 103 -13.93 -2.14 6.52
N LEU A 104 -12.83 -2.65 7.11
CA LEU A 104 -11.67 -3.14 6.36
C LEU A 104 -11.95 -4.42 5.57
N VAL A 105 -12.75 -5.33 6.11
CA VAL A 105 -13.20 -6.53 5.39
C VAL A 105 -14.09 -6.15 4.21
N ASP A 106 -15.03 -5.23 4.40
CA ASP A 106 -15.91 -4.74 3.32
C ASP A 106 -15.10 -4.06 2.20
N ALA A 107 -14.00 -3.37 2.55
CA ALA A 107 -13.11 -2.74 1.59
C ALA A 107 -12.42 -3.73 0.63
N LEU A 108 -12.37 -5.04 0.96
CA LEU A 108 -11.81 -6.06 0.07
C LEU A 108 -12.64 -6.25 -1.21
N HIS A 109 -13.92 -5.88 -1.19
CA HIS A 109 -14.80 -5.91 -2.36
C HIS A 109 -14.59 -4.71 -3.31
N LEU A 110 -13.81 -3.70 -2.89
CA LEU A 110 -13.57 -2.52 -3.71
C LEU A 110 -12.48 -2.78 -4.74
N SER A 111 -12.60 -2.19 -5.91
CA SER A 111 -11.56 -2.20 -6.93
C SER A 111 -10.77 -0.90 -6.92
N ALA A 112 -9.45 -1.00 -6.78
CA ALA A 112 -8.55 0.13 -6.97
C ALA A 112 -8.27 0.37 -8.47
N ASN A 113 -8.05 1.63 -8.83
CA ASN A 113 -7.61 2.03 -10.15
C ASN A 113 -6.08 1.97 -10.23
N GLU A 114 -5.57 0.85 -10.75
CA GLU A 114 -4.12 0.64 -10.88
C GLU A 114 -3.41 1.71 -11.72
N ALA A 115 -4.08 2.27 -12.74
CA ALA A 115 -3.50 3.31 -13.57
C ALA A 115 -3.25 4.58 -12.76
N THR A 116 -4.21 4.97 -11.92
CA THR A 116 -4.04 6.08 -10.97
C THR A 116 -2.91 5.80 -9.99
N VAL A 117 -2.82 4.59 -9.44
CA VAL A 117 -1.75 4.22 -8.50
C VAL A 117 -0.37 4.26 -9.18
N ARG A 118 -0.24 3.73 -10.41
CA ARG A 118 1.01 3.80 -11.19
C ARG A 118 1.42 5.26 -11.45
N GLN A 119 0.47 6.11 -11.83
CA GLN A 119 0.73 7.53 -12.05
C GLN A 119 1.16 8.23 -10.76
N TYR A 120 0.51 7.92 -9.64
CA TYR A 120 0.89 8.43 -8.33
C TYR A 120 2.33 8.05 -7.95
N ARG A 121 2.71 6.77 -8.10
CA ARG A 121 4.11 6.33 -7.86
C ARG A 121 5.12 7.09 -8.73
N LYS A 122 4.78 7.35 -10.00
CA LYS A 122 5.62 8.17 -10.89
C LYS A 122 5.81 9.58 -10.33
N LEU A 123 4.72 10.25 -9.93
CA LEU A 123 4.78 11.59 -9.36
C LEU A 123 5.61 11.64 -8.06
N LEU A 124 5.50 10.62 -7.19
CA LEU A 124 6.33 10.52 -6.00
C LEU A 124 7.83 10.40 -6.33
N ARG A 125 8.19 9.59 -7.33
CA ARG A 125 9.60 9.48 -7.78
C ARG A 125 10.12 10.81 -8.30
N ASP A 126 9.35 11.49 -9.14
CA ASP A 126 9.75 12.77 -9.73
C ASP A 126 9.85 13.88 -8.66
N HIS A 127 8.98 13.85 -7.65
CA HIS A 127 9.07 14.75 -6.50
C HIS A 127 10.31 14.47 -5.65
N SER A 128 10.59 13.20 -5.32
CA SER A 128 11.76 12.82 -4.53
C SER A 128 13.09 13.18 -5.22
N ARG A 129 13.16 13.06 -6.55
CA ARG A 129 14.32 13.49 -7.34
C ARG A 129 14.54 15.00 -7.26
N ARG A 130 13.47 15.79 -7.36
CA ARG A 130 13.55 17.26 -7.24
C ARG A 130 14.00 17.75 -5.88
N GLN A 131 13.66 17.03 -4.81
CA GLN A 131 14.11 17.38 -3.45
C GLN A 131 15.58 17.03 -3.16
N ARG A 132 16.19 16.16 -3.97
CA ARG A 132 17.59 15.73 -3.82
C ARG A 132 18.55 16.49 -4.72
N ALA A 133 18.04 17.30 -5.64
CA ALA A 133 18.80 18.17 -6.54
C ALA A 133 19.00 19.54 -5.91
#